data_AF-A0A8E2E6V8-F1
#
_entry.id   AF-A0A8E2E6V8-F1
#
_cell.length_a   1.000
_cell.length_b   1.000
_cell.length_c   1.000
_cell.angle_alpha   90.00
_cell.angle_beta   90.00
_cell.angle_gamma   90.00
#
_symmetry.space_group_name_H-M   'P 1'
#
loop_
_entity.id
_entity.type
_entity.pdbx_description
1 polymer ?
#
loop_
_entity_poly.entity_id
_entity_poly.type
_entity_poly.pdbx_seq_one_letter_code
_entity_poly.pdbx_strand_id
1 'polypeptide(L)'
;MISSELDINLFERSTVEDHVSLIISRLYSNRTLRRKFNLKGSVKFENHGNTLSPDTPMEEDMQHISLSRDRRRRSPRLLAQAVRSTLQASSGSAEPAAAATSRPTRSRRPRADQFCVYNILGNAESTHSRVAAFIIEYKAPHKLTLGYIYEGLDNMDLNNVVYCRDTDSPRDFFRRLVAAVITQAFFYIVLAGLEHGYICTSEVFIFLKVPEDPTTVYYFLSIPKGDVGETTG
;
A
#
# COMPACT_ATOMS: atom_id res chain seq x y z
N MET A 1 1.34 -16.33 -17.38
CA MET A 1 0.25 -16.63 -16.44
C MET A 1 0.48 -15.74 -15.23
N ILE A 2 -0.46 -14.86 -14.90
CA ILE A 2 -0.35 -13.94 -13.76
C ILE A 2 -0.86 -14.70 -12.53
N SER A 3 0.04 -15.05 -11.60
CA SER A 3 -0.28 -15.89 -10.45
C SER A 3 -0.10 -15.18 -9.11
N SER A 4 0.66 -14.08 -9.08
CA SER A 4 1.04 -13.35 -7.88
C SER A 4 0.94 -11.82 -8.07
N GLU A 5 1.00 -11.07 -6.97
CA GLU A 5 1.09 -9.60 -7.00
C GLU A 5 2.38 -9.13 -7.70
N LEU A 6 3.46 -9.91 -7.62
CA LEU A 6 4.70 -9.62 -8.35
C LEU A 6 4.50 -9.76 -9.87
N ASP A 7 3.76 -10.77 -10.31
CA ASP A 7 3.46 -10.96 -11.73
C ASP A 7 2.60 -9.80 -12.27
N ILE A 8 1.63 -9.34 -11.47
CA ILE A 8 0.82 -8.15 -11.79
C ILE A 8 1.73 -6.93 -11.90
N ASN A 9 2.59 -6.69 -10.91
CA ASN A 9 3.49 -5.55 -10.93
C ASN A 9 4.38 -5.51 -12.18
N LEU A 10 4.93 -6.66 -12.58
CA LEU A 10 5.74 -6.75 -13.81
C LEU A 10 4.90 -6.49 -15.07
N PHE A 11 3.69 -7.06 -15.13
CA PHE A 11 2.77 -6.86 -16.24
C PHE A 11 2.38 -5.39 -16.37
N GLU A 12 1.77 -4.82 -15.33
CA GLU A 12 1.31 -3.43 -15.26
C GLU A 12 2.42 -2.44 -15.55
N ARG A 13 3.64 -2.72 -15.06
CA ARG A 13 4.79 -1.88 -15.37
C ARG A 13 5.02 -1.73 -16.87
N SER A 14 5.04 -2.87 -17.56
CA SER A 14 5.33 -2.93 -19.00
C SER A 14 4.17 -2.48 -19.89
N THR A 15 2.92 -2.69 -19.46
CA THR A 15 1.73 -2.46 -20.30
C THR A 15 1.03 -1.14 -19.99
N VAL A 16 1.19 -0.60 -18.80
CA VAL A 16 0.50 0.62 -18.34
C VAL A 16 1.48 1.66 -17.81
N GLU A 17 2.25 1.35 -16.77
CA GLU A 17 2.99 2.36 -16.00
C GLU A 17 4.08 3.07 -16.83
N ASP A 18 4.89 2.31 -17.60
CA ASP A 18 5.95 2.87 -18.45
C ASP A 18 5.35 3.74 -19.56
N HIS A 19 4.23 3.30 -20.15
CA HIS A 19 3.50 4.04 -21.17
C HIS A 19 2.88 5.33 -20.62
N VAL A 20 2.22 5.27 -19.46
CA VAL A 20 1.66 6.45 -18.78
C VAL A 20 2.79 7.43 -18.42
N SER A 21 3.91 6.94 -17.90
CA SER A 21 5.08 7.78 -17.59
C SER A 21 5.60 8.51 -18.83
N LEU A 22 5.68 7.82 -19.97
CA LEU A 22 6.07 8.40 -21.25
C LEU A 22 5.06 9.45 -21.73
N ILE A 23 3.76 9.14 -21.70
CA ILE A 23 2.70 10.06 -22.11
C ILE A 23 2.75 11.34 -21.27
N ILE A 24 2.77 11.23 -19.94
CA ILE A 24 2.82 12.38 -19.04
C ILE A 24 4.10 13.19 -19.27
N SER A 25 5.24 12.55 -19.49
CA SER A 25 6.50 13.23 -19.83
C SER A 25 6.37 14.07 -21.10
N ARG A 26 5.77 13.50 -22.17
CA ARG A 26 5.53 14.22 -23.43
C ARG A 26 4.52 15.36 -23.27
N LEU A 27 3.45 15.15 -22.51
CA LEU A 27 2.47 16.20 -22.20
C LEU A 27 3.11 17.34 -21.38
N TYR A 28 3.97 17.02 -20.43
CA TYR A 28 4.68 18.00 -19.60
C TYR A 28 5.67 18.85 -20.42
N SER A 29 6.34 18.26 -21.41
CA SER A 29 7.21 19.02 -22.33
C SER A 29 6.46 20.04 -23.18
N ASN A 30 5.16 19.85 -23.41
CA ASN A 30 4.33 20.80 -24.15
C ASN A 30 3.73 21.86 -23.20
N ARG A 31 4.15 23.12 -23.33
CA ARG A 31 3.71 24.23 -22.46
C ARG A 31 2.19 24.46 -22.45
N THR A 32 1.50 24.20 -23.55
CA THR A 32 0.04 24.37 -23.62
C THR A 32 -0.67 23.24 -22.87
N LEU A 33 -0.25 21.99 -23.11
CA LEU A 33 -0.85 20.82 -22.44
C LEU A 33 -0.51 20.78 -20.96
N ARG A 34 0.75 21.09 -20.59
CA ARG A 34 1.18 21.23 -19.19
C ARG A 34 0.29 22.20 -18.42
N ARG A 35 0.01 23.39 -18.98
CA ARG A 35 -0.86 24.38 -18.33
C ARG A 35 -2.32 23.91 -18.30
N LYS A 36 -2.81 23.34 -19.40
CA LYS A 36 -4.20 22.86 -19.51
C LYS A 36 -4.52 21.78 -18.47
N PHE A 37 -3.60 20.84 -18.25
CA PHE A 37 -3.76 19.71 -17.33
C PHE A 37 -3.09 19.94 -15.97
N ASN A 38 -2.58 21.15 -15.70
CA ASN A 38 -1.87 21.49 -14.47
C ASN A 38 -0.78 20.48 -14.06
N LEU A 39 0.01 19.99 -15.03
CA LEU A 39 1.02 18.96 -14.77
C LEU A 39 2.20 19.54 -13.99
N LYS A 40 2.50 18.93 -12.84
CA LYS A 40 3.56 19.36 -11.91
C LYS A 40 4.95 18.85 -12.28
N GLY A 41 5.04 17.79 -13.07
CA GLY A 41 6.30 17.16 -13.47
C GLY A 41 6.07 15.92 -14.32
N SER A 42 7.15 15.17 -14.59
CA SER A 42 7.03 13.78 -15.04
C SER A 42 6.59 12.89 -13.88
N VAL A 43 6.01 11.72 -14.18
CA VAL A 43 5.63 10.74 -13.16
C VAL A 43 6.52 9.51 -13.24
N LYS A 44 6.63 8.80 -12.11
CA LYS A 44 7.21 7.46 -11.99
C LYS A 44 6.37 6.61 -11.05
N PHE A 45 6.43 5.31 -11.23
CA PHE A 45 5.75 4.34 -10.39
C PHE A 45 6.78 3.62 -9.51
N GLU A 46 6.63 3.73 -8.18
CA GLU A 46 7.62 3.25 -7.20
C GLU A 46 6.94 2.61 -5.96
N ASN A 47 7.49 1.50 -5.48
CA ASN A 47 7.02 0.78 -4.27
C ASN A 47 7.56 1.42 -2.96
N HIS A 48 8.42 2.44 -3.06
CA HIS A 48 9.14 2.99 -1.91
C HIS A 48 8.50 4.27 -1.39
N GLY A 49 7.46 4.17 -0.56
CA GLY A 49 6.90 5.32 0.17
C GLY A 49 7.90 6.07 1.08
N ASN A 50 9.13 5.57 1.22
CA ASN A 50 10.24 6.21 1.93
C ASN A 50 10.94 7.31 1.11
N THR A 51 10.63 7.48 -0.19
CA THR A 51 11.27 8.49 -1.07
C THR A 51 10.40 9.73 -1.31
N LEU A 52 9.20 9.80 -0.72
CA LEU A 52 8.37 11.00 -0.77
C LEU A 52 9.02 12.12 0.07
N SER A 53 8.94 13.36 -0.41
CA SER A 53 9.51 14.51 0.29
C SER A 53 8.96 14.60 1.72
N PRO A 54 9.82 14.75 2.75
CA PRO A 54 9.37 14.91 4.11
C PRO A 54 8.99 16.37 4.32
N ASP A 55 7.70 16.66 4.43
CA ASP A 55 7.30 17.87 5.15
C ASP A 55 7.15 17.49 6.64
N THR A 56 7.87 18.25 7.47
CA THR A 56 8.18 18.16 8.92
C THR A 56 9.23 17.13 9.38
N PRO A 57 10.40 17.60 9.87
CA PRO A 57 11.41 16.73 10.47
C PRO A 57 10.98 16.31 11.88
N MET A 58 10.75 15.02 12.11
CA MET A 58 10.76 14.43 13.45
C MET A 58 12.21 14.27 13.98
N GLU A 59 13.09 15.23 13.66
CA GLU A 59 14.51 15.19 14.04
C GLU A 59 14.75 15.74 15.47
N GLU A 60 13.78 16.43 16.07
CA GLU A 60 13.92 16.94 17.44
C GLU A 60 13.82 15.82 18.51
N ASP A 61 13.20 14.68 18.19
CA ASP A 61 13.03 13.56 19.14
C ASP A 61 14.21 12.57 19.15
N MET A 62 15.21 12.76 18.28
CA MET A 62 16.36 11.84 18.13
C MET A 62 17.62 12.26 18.89
N GLN A 63 17.65 13.42 19.55
CA GLN A 63 18.85 13.88 20.26
C GLN A 63 19.01 13.30 21.68
N HIS A 64 18.04 12.52 22.16
CA HIS A 64 18.07 11.89 23.47
C HIS A 64 17.95 10.36 23.41
N ILE A 65 18.90 9.64 22.80
CA ILE A 65 19.25 8.26 23.23
C ILE A 65 20.69 7.98 22.82
N SER A 66 21.59 8.20 23.77
CA SER A 66 22.99 7.82 23.70
C SER A 66 23.16 6.34 24.03
N LEU A 67 23.90 5.64 23.16
CA LEU A 67 24.77 4.47 23.40
C LEU A 67 24.19 3.21 24.07
N SER A 68 24.20 2.10 23.32
CA SER A 68 25.06 0.94 23.68
C SER A 68 25.18 -0.05 22.51
N ARG A 69 26.43 -0.30 22.10
CA ARG A 69 26.83 -1.42 21.25
C ARG A 69 26.56 -2.73 22.00
N ASP A 70 25.84 -3.65 21.37
CA ASP A 70 26.17 -5.10 21.29
C ASP A 70 24.92 -6.00 21.25
N ARG A 71 24.77 -6.74 20.14
CA ARG A 71 24.82 -8.22 20.09
C ARG A 71 24.18 -8.74 18.81
N ARG A 72 25.03 -9.36 17.99
CA ARG A 72 24.69 -10.07 16.75
C ARG A 72 23.64 -11.16 17.03
N ARG A 73 22.51 -11.13 16.30
CA ARG A 73 21.44 -12.14 16.34
C ARG A 73 21.98 -13.52 15.90
N ARG A 74 22.03 -14.48 16.83
CA ARG A 74 22.15 -15.93 16.51
C ARG A 74 20.77 -16.55 16.39
N SER A 75 20.61 -17.50 15.48
CA SER A 75 19.31 -18.13 15.16
C SER A 75 18.84 -19.13 16.23
N PRO A 76 17.51 -19.34 16.39
CA PRO A 76 16.91 -20.12 17.49
C PRO A 76 17.35 -21.59 17.57
N ARG A 77 17.84 -22.16 16.46
CA ARG A 77 18.22 -23.57 16.37
C ARG A 77 19.50 -23.91 17.14
N LEU A 78 20.39 -22.93 17.33
CA LEU A 78 21.62 -23.10 18.13
C LEU A 78 21.39 -22.89 19.63
N LEU A 79 20.33 -22.18 20.03
CA LEU A 79 19.93 -22.03 21.43
C LEU A 79 19.37 -23.34 22.00
N ALA A 80 18.59 -24.09 21.21
CA ALA A 80 18.08 -25.40 21.63
C ALA A 80 19.18 -26.44 21.88
N GLN A 81 20.35 -26.29 21.26
CA GLN A 81 21.52 -27.16 21.47
C GLN A 81 22.30 -26.78 22.74
N ALA A 82 22.27 -25.50 23.16
CA ALA A 82 22.94 -25.01 24.37
C ALA A 82 22.13 -25.26 25.66
N VAL A 83 20.80 -25.42 25.56
CA VAL A 83 19.93 -25.72 26.71
C VAL A 83 20.09 -27.18 27.18
N ARG A 84 20.51 -28.11 26.30
CA ARG A 84 20.83 -29.49 26.71
C ARG A 84 22.12 -29.61 27.52
N SER A 85 23.04 -28.65 27.40
CA SER A 85 24.31 -28.66 28.13
C SER A 85 24.28 -27.91 29.47
N THR A 86 23.15 -27.32 29.88
CA THR A 86 23.03 -26.54 31.13
C THR A 86 22.15 -27.17 32.22
N LEU A 87 21.66 -28.40 32.02
CA LEU A 87 20.89 -29.15 33.04
C LEU A 87 21.76 -29.90 34.08
N GLN A 88 23.03 -29.52 34.24
CA GLN A 88 23.89 -29.95 35.35
C GLN A 88 24.49 -28.73 36.07
N ALA A 89 23.64 -27.89 36.66
CA ALA A 89 23.98 -27.09 37.84
C ALA A 89 22.71 -26.50 38.47
N SER A 90 22.41 -27.00 39.68
CA SER A 90 21.71 -26.38 40.83
C SER A 90 21.58 -24.84 40.81
N SER A 91 20.66 -24.15 41.49
CA SER A 91 19.53 -24.43 42.40
C SER A 91 19.04 -23.05 42.90
N GLY A 92 17.75 -22.87 43.19
CA GLY A 92 17.31 -21.95 44.25
C GLY A 92 16.52 -20.68 43.85
N SER A 93 15.29 -20.65 44.37
CA SER A 93 14.40 -19.52 44.74
C SER A 93 13.79 -18.62 43.66
N ALA A 94 12.47 -18.47 43.77
CA ALA A 94 11.56 -17.68 42.96
C ALA A 94 11.09 -16.42 43.69
N GLU A 95 10.77 -15.35 42.95
CA GLU A 95 9.57 -14.50 43.15
C GLU A 95 9.30 -13.63 41.89
N PRO A 96 8.05 -13.19 41.62
CA PRO A 96 7.58 -12.84 40.27
C PRO A 96 7.52 -11.33 40.02
N ALA A 97 8.23 -10.85 38.99
CA ALA A 97 8.15 -9.46 38.54
C ALA A 97 7.35 -9.33 37.24
N ALA A 98 6.17 -8.72 37.40
CA ALA A 98 5.46 -7.79 36.51
C ALA A 98 5.48 -8.02 34.99
N ALA A 99 4.26 -8.11 34.45
CA ALA A 99 3.90 -8.12 33.04
C ALA A 99 4.60 -7.01 32.24
N ALA A 100 5.60 -7.39 31.43
CA ALA A 100 6.13 -6.55 30.36
C ALA A 100 5.32 -6.80 29.08
N THR A 101 4.30 -5.98 28.87
CA THR A 101 3.66 -5.78 27.57
C THR A 101 4.71 -5.48 26.52
N SER A 102 4.95 -6.42 25.62
CA SER A 102 5.80 -6.26 24.44
C SER A 102 5.10 -5.32 23.44
N ARG A 103 5.31 -4.01 23.58
CA ARG A 103 4.99 -3.05 22.52
C ARG A 103 5.74 -3.47 21.25
N PRO A 104 5.06 -3.64 20.10
CA PRO A 104 5.73 -4.02 18.87
C PRO A 104 6.63 -2.87 18.42
N THR A 105 7.95 -3.07 18.50
CA THR A 105 8.93 -2.26 17.80
C THR A 105 8.84 -2.59 16.32
N ARG A 106 8.17 -1.73 15.55
CA ARG A 106 8.41 -1.55 14.11
C ARG A 106 7.67 -0.31 13.62
N SER A 107 8.36 0.82 13.52
CA SER A 107 7.99 1.83 12.52
C SER A 107 8.43 1.33 11.14
N ARG A 108 7.78 0.26 10.65
CA ARG A 108 7.74 0.01 9.21
C ARG A 108 6.59 0.86 8.72
N ARG A 109 6.90 2.05 8.18
CA ARG A 109 5.93 2.84 7.44
C ARG A 109 5.13 1.88 6.55
N PRO A 110 3.78 1.88 6.62
CA PRO A 110 3.00 0.97 5.81
C PRO A 110 3.33 1.24 4.32
N ARG A 111 3.42 0.20 3.50
CA ARG A 111 3.74 0.31 2.07
C ARG A 111 2.52 -0.11 1.26
N ALA A 112 1.96 0.82 0.48
CA ALA A 112 1.12 0.44 -0.65
C ALA A 112 1.96 -0.39 -1.63
N ASP A 113 1.30 -1.19 -2.47
CA ASP A 113 2.01 -1.98 -3.47
C ASP A 113 2.73 -1.08 -4.49
N GLN A 114 2.14 0.06 -4.85
CA GLN A 114 2.75 1.01 -5.76
C GLN A 114 2.24 2.44 -5.54
N PHE A 115 3.15 3.41 -5.63
CA PHE A 115 2.84 4.84 -5.68
C PHE A 115 3.13 5.39 -7.08
N CYS A 116 2.23 6.19 -7.63
CA CYS A 116 2.58 7.13 -8.71
C CYS A 116 3.11 8.41 -8.08
N VAL A 117 4.30 8.85 -8.47
CA VAL A 117 5.02 9.99 -7.86
C VAL A 117 5.37 11.00 -8.93
N TYR A 118 5.01 12.26 -8.71
CA TYR A 118 5.52 13.39 -9.48
C TYR A 118 6.98 13.66 -9.10
N ASN A 119 7.83 13.73 -10.12
CA ASN A 119 9.17 14.28 -10.01
C ASN A 119 9.12 15.75 -10.44
N ILE A 120 9.00 16.64 -9.45
CA ILE A 120 8.99 18.08 -9.67
C ILE A 120 10.44 18.55 -9.74
N LEU A 121 10.85 19.10 -10.88
CA LEU A 121 12.13 19.79 -10.97
C LEU A 121 12.01 21.17 -10.31
N GLY A 122 12.80 21.40 -9.25
CA GLY A 122 13.01 22.75 -8.70
C GLY A 122 13.82 23.63 -9.65
N ASN A 123 13.57 24.94 -9.62
CA ASN A 123 14.24 25.92 -10.48
C ASN A 123 15.67 26.31 -10.01
N ALA A 124 16.15 25.75 -8.89
CA ALA A 124 17.50 25.97 -8.38
C ALA A 124 18.07 24.64 -7.87
N GLU A 125 19.36 24.44 -8.07
CA GLU A 125 20.11 23.21 -7.84
C GLU A 125 19.78 22.55 -6.48
N SER A 126 19.49 21.24 -6.52
CA SER A 126 19.52 20.28 -5.40
C SER A 126 18.28 19.99 -4.54
N THR A 127 17.05 20.15 -5.03
CA THR A 127 15.93 19.36 -4.45
C THR A 127 14.92 18.93 -5.50
N HIS A 128 15.01 17.67 -5.94
CA HIS A 128 13.89 16.98 -6.59
C HIS A 128 12.79 16.79 -5.56
N SER A 129 11.75 17.61 -5.60
CA SER A 129 10.57 17.40 -4.76
C SER A 129 9.76 16.25 -5.34
N ARG A 130 9.50 15.25 -4.51
CA ARG A 130 8.78 14.02 -4.87
C ARG A 130 7.44 14.04 -4.16
N VAL A 131 6.38 14.18 -4.93
CA VAL A 131 5.01 14.30 -4.41
C VAL A 131 4.19 13.14 -4.93
N ALA A 132 3.51 12.42 -4.03
CA ALA A 132 2.61 11.36 -4.45
C ALA A 132 1.47 11.95 -5.28
N ALA A 133 1.07 11.24 -6.34
CA ALA A 133 -0.01 11.64 -7.23
C ALA A 133 -1.19 10.67 -7.14
N PHE A 134 -0.90 9.39 -6.92
CA PHE A 134 -1.89 8.32 -7.01
C PHE A 134 -1.44 7.08 -6.22
N ILE A 135 -2.37 6.38 -5.56
CA ILE A 135 -2.14 5.11 -4.86
C ILE A 135 -2.63 3.93 -5.71
N ILE A 136 -1.84 2.86 -5.75
CA ILE A 136 -2.18 1.63 -6.46
C ILE A 136 -1.99 0.44 -5.53
N GLU A 137 -3.03 -0.37 -5.42
CA GLU A 137 -3.03 -1.63 -4.69
C GLU A 137 -3.22 -2.80 -5.66
N TYR A 138 -2.33 -3.80 -5.62
CA TYR A 138 -2.41 -4.97 -6.46
C TYR A 138 -3.01 -6.14 -5.68
N LYS A 139 -3.91 -6.89 -6.30
CA LYS A 139 -4.38 -8.16 -5.75
C LYS A 139 -4.31 -9.24 -6.80
N ALA A 140 -3.61 -10.33 -6.46
CA ALA A 140 -3.54 -11.48 -7.36
C ALA A 140 -4.95 -11.97 -7.74
N PRO A 141 -5.20 -12.41 -8.99
CA PRO A 141 -6.55 -12.68 -9.47
C PRO A 141 -7.28 -13.77 -8.66
N HIS A 142 -6.53 -14.72 -8.10
CA HIS A 142 -7.07 -15.79 -7.25
C HIS A 142 -7.46 -15.31 -5.84
N LYS A 143 -6.91 -14.17 -5.36
CA LYS A 143 -7.26 -13.56 -4.08
C LYS A 143 -8.50 -12.67 -4.18
N LEU A 144 -8.71 -12.05 -5.35
CA LEU A 144 -9.85 -11.18 -5.64
C LEU A 144 -10.32 -11.45 -7.06
N THR A 145 -11.14 -12.49 -7.22
CA THR A 145 -11.65 -12.89 -8.54
C THR A 145 -12.73 -11.93 -9.02
N LEU A 146 -12.97 -11.91 -10.33
CA LEU A 146 -14.07 -11.12 -10.91
C LEU A 146 -15.44 -11.49 -10.31
N GLY A 147 -15.69 -12.79 -10.04
CA GLY A 147 -16.91 -13.24 -9.38
C GLY A 147 -17.05 -12.69 -7.95
N TYR A 148 -15.95 -12.66 -7.18
CA TYR A 148 -15.97 -12.09 -5.83
C TYR A 148 -16.24 -10.58 -5.86
N ILE A 149 -15.69 -9.88 -6.86
CA ILE A 149 -15.94 -8.45 -7.06
C ILE A 149 -17.43 -8.24 -7.38
N TYR A 150 -18.02 -8.97 -8.33
CA TYR A 150 -19.43 -8.80 -8.68
C TYR A 150 -20.39 -9.08 -7.51
N GLU A 151 -20.11 -10.10 -6.71
CA GLU A 151 -20.99 -10.45 -5.58
C GLU A 151 -20.79 -9.53 -4.35
N GLY A 152 -19.56 -9.03 -4.17
CA GLY A 152 -19.14 -8.30 -2.97
C GLY A 152 -19.10 -6.78 -3.10
N LEU A 153 -18.88 -6.24 -4.30
CA LEU A 153 -18.76 -4.80 -4.53
C LEU A 153 -20.15 -4.18 -4.73
N ASP A 154 -20.57 -3.38 -3.76
CA ASP A 154 -21.87 -2.71 -3.73
C ASP A 154 -21.77 -1.52 -2.76
N ASN A 155 -22.81 -0.70 -2.69
CA ASN A 155 -22.95 0.28 -1.63
C ASN A 155 -23.00 -0.44 -0.27
N MET A 156 -22.09 -0.07 0.63
CA MET A 156 -21.93 -0.75 1.90
C MET A 156 -21.62 0.21 3.05
N ASP A 157 -22.29 -0.02 4.18
CA ASP A 157 -21.88 0.54 5.47
C ASP A 157 -20.92 -0.45 6.14
N LEU A 158 -19.67 -0.05 6.31
CA LEU A 158 -18.62 -0.90 6.87
C LEU A 158 -18.94 -1.38 8.28
N ASN A 159 -19.72 -0.61 9.07
CA ASN A 159 -20.13 -1.04 10.42
C ASN A 159 -20.96 -2.32 10.38
N ASN A 160 -21.68 -2.56 9.28
CA ASN A 160 -22.50 -3.75 9.12
C ASN A 160 -21.74 -4.91 8.45
N VAL A 161 -20.63 -4.62 7.77
CA VAL A 161 -19.86 -5.62 7.01
C VAL A 161 -18.73 -6.22 7.84
N VAL A 162 -18.07 -5.46 8.71
CA VAL A 162 -16.82 -5.91 9.38
C VAL A 162 -17.04 -7.10 10.33
N TYR A 163 -18.24 -7.26 10.88
CA TYR A 163 -18.52 -8.33 11.85
C TYR A 163 -18.78 -9.68 11.16
N CYS A 164 -18.05 -10.71 11.58
CA CYS A 164 -18.36 -12.10 11.23
C CYS A 164 -19.47 -12.64 12.12
N ARG A 165 -20.47 -13.29 11.53
CA ARG A 165 -21.59 -13.93 12.23
C ARG A 165 -21.72 -15.38 11.77
N ASP A 166 -22.23 -16.23 12.65
CA ASP A 166 -22.47 -17.64 12.33
C ASP A 166 -23.55 -17.84 11.25
N THR A 167 -24.39 -16.82 11.03
CA THR A 167 -25.44 -16.79 10.00
C THR A 167 -24.99 -16.14 8.70
N ASP A 168 -23.71 -15.82 8.55
CA ASP A 168 -23.20 -15.14 7.36
C ASP A 168 -23.43 -15.98 6.10
N SER A 169 -23.99 -15.34 5.08
CA SER A 169 -24.07 -15.92 3.75
C SER A 169 -22.72 -15.86 3.04
N PRO A 170 -22.52 -16.64 1.95
CA PRO A 170 -21.36 -16.46 1.07
C PRO A 170 -21.19 -15.02 0.57
N ARG A 171 -22.30 -14.29 0.35
CA ARG A 171 -22.26 -12.88 -0.06
C ARG A 171 -21.62 -11.98 1.00
N ASP A 172 -21.89 -12.23 2.28
CA ASP A 172 -21.30 -11.46 3.37
C ASP A 172 -19.78 -11.66 3.45
N PHE A 173 -19.30 -12.86 3.11
CA PHE A 173 -17.87 -13.12 2.94
C PHE A 173 -17.27 -12.29 1.79
N PHE A 174 -17.91 -12.25 0.61
CA PHE A 174 -17.42 -11.47 -0.53
C PHE A 174 -17.43 -9.96 -0.25
N ARG A 175 -18.48 -9.45 0.39
CA ARG A 175 -18.56 -8.04 0.82
C ARG A 175 -17.43 -7.68 1.77
N ARG A 176 -17.15 -8.52 2.76
CA ARG A 176 -16.02 -8.33 3.69
C ARG A 176 -14.68 -8.34 2.99
N LEU A 177 -14.48 -9.27 2.05
CA LEU A 177 -13.24 -9.36 1.30
C LEU A 177 -12.99 -8.08 0.48
N VAL A 178 -13.98 -7.65 -0.30
CA VAL A 178 -13.89 -6.41 -1.09
C VAL A 178 -13.69 -5.20 -0.19
N ALA A 179 -14.45 -5.10 0.90
CA ALA A 179 -14.32 -4.04 1.90
C ALA A 179 -12.90 -3.98 2.49
N ALA A 180 -12.31 -5.12 2.84
CA ALA A 180 -10.95 -5.19 3.39
C ALA A 180 -9.91 -4.69 2.37
N VAL A 181 -10.05 -5.06 1.09
CA VAL A 181 -9.14 -4.61 0.03
C VAL A 181 -9.28 -3.10 -0.22
N ILE A 182 -10.52 -2.58 -0.29
CA ILE A 182 -10.77 -1.13 -0.43
C ILE A 182 -10.21 -0.37 0.77
N THR A 183 -10.41 -0.88 1.99
CA THR A 183 -9.89 -0.25 3.21
C THR A 183 -8.36 -0.17 3.19
N GLN A 184 -7.69 -1.17 2.61
CA GLN A 184 -6.24 -1.13 2.46
C GLN A 184 -5.79 0.01 1.54
N ALA A 185 -6.38 0.17 0.36
CA ALA A 185 -6.07 1.28 -0.53
C ALA A 185 -6.46 2.63 0.07
N PHE A 186 -7.64 2.71 0.68
CA PHE A 186 -8.17 3.89 1.38
C PHE A 186 -7.21 4.42 2.44
N PHE A 187 -6.67 3.52 3.29
CA PHE A 187 -5.72 3.89 4.33
C PHE A 187 -4.52 4.66 3.75
N TYR A 188 -3.98 4.22 2.61
CA TYR A 188 -2.85 4.88 1.96
C TYR A 188 -3.21 6.17 1.25
N ILE A 189 -4.41 6.25 0.67
CA ILE A 189 -4.91 7.48 0.04
C ILE A 189 -4.99 8.59 1.11
N VAL A 190 -5.60 8.30 2.25
CA VAL A 190 -5.70 9.24 3.38
C VAL A 190 -4.33 9.57 3.97
N LEU A 191 -3.50 8.57 4.22
CA LEU A 191 -2.17 8.77 4.80
C LEU A 191 -1.27 9.66 3.91
N ALA A 192 -1.42 9.57 2.59
CA ALA A 192 -0.67 10.37 1.63
C ALA A 192 -1.31 11.74 1.34
N GLY A 193 -2.46 12.06 1.94
CA GLY A 193 -3.22 13.28 1.64
C GLY A 193 -3.70 13.34 0.19
N LEU A 194 -4.03 12.20 -0.39
CA LEU A 194 -4.51 12.07 -1.77
C LEU A 194 -6.02 11.91 -1.80
N GLU A 195 -6.60 12.20 -2.96
CA GLU A 195 -8.03 12.01 -3.22
C GLU A 195 -8.31 10.73 -4.02
N HIS A 196 -7.33 10.21 -4.76
CA HIS A 196 -7.56 9.15 -5.75
C HIS A 196 -6.58 7.99 -5.60
N GLY A 197 -7.09 6.80 -5.90
CA GLY A 197 -6.32 5.57 -6.00
C GLY A 197 -7.08 4.52 -6.80
N TYR A 198 -6.48 3.36 -7.04
CA TYR A 198 -7.22 2.21 -7.57
C TYR A 198 -6.68 0.89 -7.05
N ILE A 199 -7.52 -0.13 -7.11
CA ILE A 199 -7.14 -1.53 -6.95
C ILE A 199 -7.11 -2.19 -8.34
N CYS A 200 -6.07 -2.98 -8.61
CA CYS A 200 -5.94 -3.71 -9.87
C CYS A 200 -5.70 -5.21 -9.64
N THR A 201 -6.43 -6.03 -10.39
CA THR A 201 -6.29 -7.50 -10.45
C THR A 201 -5.81 -7.99 -11.81
N SER A 202 -5.06 -7.17 -12.57
CA SER A 202 -4.68 -7.30 -13.99
C SER A 202 -5.81 -7.32 -15.03
N GLU A 203 -7.01 -7.71 -14.65
CA GLU A 203 -8.19 -7.75 -15.55
C GLU A 203 -9.26 -6.72 -15.17
N VAL A 204 -9.21 -6.21 -13.94
CA VAL A 204 -10.23 -5.33 -13.35
C VAL A 204 -9.54 -4.17 -12.65
N PHE A 205 -10.10 -2.98 -12.84
CA PHE A 205 -9.75 -1.77 -12.09
C PHE A 205 -10.93 -1.35 -11.23
N ILE A 206 -10.68 -1.14 -9.94
CA ILE A 206 -11.63 -0.47 -9.03
C ILE A 206 -11.02 0.88 -8.70
N PHE A 207 -11.46 1.93 -9.42
CA PHE A 207 -11.05 3.30 -9.15
C PHE A 207 -11.72 3.80 -7.88
N LEU A 208 -10.98 4.49 -7.04
CA LEU A 208 -11.42 5.00 -5.76
C LEU A 208 -11.27 6.52 -5.72
N LYS A 209 -12.25 7.18 -5.11
CA LYS A 209 -12.19 8.60 -4.78
C LYS A 209 -12.58 8.81 -3.32
N VAL A 210 -11.67 9.41 -2.56
CA VAL A 210 -11.85 9.82 -1.18
C VAL A 210 -12.05 11.35 -1.19
N PRO A 211 -13.21 11.86 -0.74
CA PRO A 211 -13.42 13.29 -0.60
C PRO A 211 -12.61 13.84 0.58
N GLU A 212 -12.64 15.16 0.76
CA GLU A 212 -11.93 15.82 1.87
C GLU A 212 -12.34 15.28 3.25
N ASP A 213 -13.61 14.95 3.42
CA ASP A 213 -14.08 14.17 4.58
C ASP A 213 -13.90 12.67 4.32
N PRO A 214 -12.93 11.99 4.96
CA PRO A 214 -12.56 10.62 4.63
C PRO A 214 -13.52 9.59 5.26
N THR A 215 -14.80 9.91 5.46
CA THR A 215 -15.81 9.00 6.01
C THR A 215 -16.39 8.07 4.95
N THR A 216 -16.25 8.42 3.67
CA THR A 216 -16.85 7.71 2.53
C THR A 216 -15.82 7.51 1.41
N VAL A 217 -15.88 6.37 0.73
CA VAL A 217 -15.09 6.11 -0.48
C VAL A 217 -16.05 5.86 -1.63
N TYR A 218 -15.95 6.68 -2.68
CA TYR A 218 -16.65 6.43 -3.94
C TYR A 218 -15.81 5.48 -4.80
N TYR A 219 -16.48 4.63 -5.58
CA TYR A 219 -15.81 3.71 -6.47
C TYR A 219 -16.38 3.73 -7.90
N PHE A 220 -15.55 3.33 -8.86
CA PHE A 220 -15.96 3.00 -10.21
C PHE A 220 -15.28 1.70 -10.64
N LEU A 221 -16.08 0.71 -11.05
CA LEU A 221 -15.61 -0.59 -11.54
C LEU A 221 -15.40 -0.51 -13.06
N SER A 222 -14.21 -0.86 -13.53
CA SER A 222 -13.86 -0.96 -14.95
C SER A 222 -13.27 -2.32 -15.26
N ILE A 223 -13.72 -2.91 -16.35
CA ILE A 223 -13.24 -4.19 -16.88
C ILE A 223 -12.84 -3.92 -18.33
N PRO A 224 -11.59 -3.53 -18.61
CA PRO A 224 -11.20 -3.03 -19.93
C PRO A 224 -11.57 -3.94 -21.09
N LYS A 225 -11.50 -5.26 -20.91
CA LYS A 225 -11.90 -6.23 -21.93
C LYS A 225 -13.41 -6.18 -22.28
N GLY A 226 -14.24 -5.78 -21.34
CA GLY A 226 -15.68 -5.57 -21.55
C GLY A 226 -16.02 -4.13 -21.91
N ASP A 227 -15.29 -3.15 -21.37
CA ASP A 227 -15.54 -1.72 -21.55
C ASP A 227 -15.10 -1.23 -22.94
N VAL A 228 -13.96 -1.73 -23.42
CA VAL A 228 -13.50 -1.51 -24.79
C VAL A 228 -14.21 -2.52 -25.66
N GLY A 229 -15.28 -2.08 -26.33
CA GLY A 229 -15.98 -2.89 -27.34
C GLY A 229 -15.05 -3.34 -28.47
N GLU A 230 -15.59 -4.02 -29.48
CA GLU A 230 -14.76 -4.59 -30.58
C GLU A 230 -13.97 -3.54 -31.39
N THR A 231 -14.30 -2.25 -31.24
CA THR A 231 -13.62 -1.15 -31.90
C THR A 231 -13.23 -0.07 -30.90
N THR A 232 -11.96 0.35 -30.94
CA THR A 232 -11.54 1.64 -30.36
C THR A 232 -11.86 2.75 -31.36
N GLY A 233 -12.63 3.76 -30.95
CA GLY A 233 -13.02 4.90 -31.80
C GLY A 233 -11.86 5.83 -32.14
#